data_AF-A0A8S3IWM6-F1
#
_entry.id   AF-A0A8S3IWM6-F1
#
_cell.length_a   1.000
_cell.length_b   1.000
_cell.length_c   1.000
_cell.angle_alpha   90.00
_cell.angle_beta   90.00
_cell.angle_gamma   90.00
#
_symmetry.space_group_name_H-M   'P 1'
#
loop_
_entity.id
_entity.type
_entity.pdbx_description
1 polymer ?
#
loop_
_entity_poly.entity_id
_entity_poly.type
_entity_poly.pdbx_seq_one_letter_code
_entity_poly.pdbx_strand_id
1 'polypeptide(L)'
;MHILLLGRYNKYSRTLSQTPWIIDGVRKSDTSVEELIALPINKLVTSKCHVFLSSGREDVDVRTLGLGRPFVVEFRQPSRILYDPEEFLAIQR
;
A
#
# COMPACT_ATOMS: atom_id res chain seq x y z
N MET A 1 9.35 13.88 -10.91
CA MET A 1 10.02 12.57 -10.78
C MET A 1 9.27 11.77 -9.74
N HIS A 2 8.90 10.54 -10.07
CA HIS A 2 8.10 9.65 -9.22
C HIS A 2 8.89 8.36 -9.00
N ILE A 3 8.70 7.73 -7.84
CA ILE A 3 9.23 6.40 -7.56
C ILE A 3 8.06 5.43 -7.59
N LEU A 4 8.23 4.33 -8.31
CA LEU A 4 7.24 3.26 -8.39
C LEU A 4 7.74 2.07 -7.59
N LEU A 5 6.96 1.68 -6.58
CA LEU A 5 7.15 0.42 -5.88
C LEU A 5 6.14 -0.58 -6.41
N LEU A 6 6.60 -1.75 -6.85
CA LEU A 6 5.76 -2.81 -7.35
C LEU A 6 5.82 -4.00 -6.39
N GLY A 7 4.69 -4.70 -6.22
CA GLY A 7 4.65 -5.86 -5.35
C GLY A 7 3.38 -6.68 -5.50
N ARG A 8 3.21 -7.64 -4.60
CA ARG A 8 1.96 -8.40 -4.44
C ARG A 8 1.57 -8.39 -2.97
N TYR A 9 0.27 -8.30 -2.68
CA TYR A 9 -0.21 -8.38 -1.31
C TYR A 9 -1.11 -9.60 -1.10
N ASN A 10 -0.99 -10.21 0.07
CA ASN A 10 -1.98 -11.12 0.60
C ASN A 10 -2.84 -10.38 1.63
N LYS A 11 -4.14 -10.67 1.61
CA LYS A 11 -5.11 -10.12 2.55
C LYS A 11 -5.73 -11.28 3.31
N TYR A 12 -5.35 -11.43 4.58
CA TYR A 12 -5.85 -12.50 5.45
C TYR A 12 -7.07 -12.08 6.26
N SER A 13 -7.24 -10.77 6.50
CA SER A 13 -8.40 -10.21 7.22
C SER A 13 -9.67 -10.20 6.36
N ARG A 14 -10.83 -10.35 7.00
CA ARG A 14 -12.17 -10.17 6.41
C ARG A 14 -12.86 -8.88 6.89
N THR A 15 -12.12 -7.97 7.52
CA THR A 15 -12.61 -6.69 8.02
C THR A 15 -11.79 -5.50 7.52
N LEU A 16 -10.85 -5.77 6.60
CA LEU A 16 -9.90 -4.80 6.06
C LEU A 16 -10.33 -4.37 4.66
N SER A 17 -10.52 -3.08 4.43
CA SER A 17 -10.79 -2.56 3.09
C SER A 17 -9.51 -2.48 2.26
N GLN A 18 -9.63 -2.50 0.92
CA GLN A 18 -8.45 -2.38 0.05
C GLN A 18 -7.85 -0.96 0.10
N THR A 19 -8.71 0.06 0.08
CA THR A 19 -8.35 1.49 0.17
C THR A 19 -9.06 2.11 1.37
N PRO A 20 -8.66 3.30 1.87
CA PRO A 20 -9.31 3.94 3.02
C PRO A 20 -10.83 4.02 2.82
N TRP A 21 -11.57 3.43 3.75
CA TRP A 21 -13.03 3.37 3.66
C TRP A 21 -13.65 4.46 4.53
N ILE A 22 -14.02 5.58 3.89
CA ILE A 22 -14.58 6.77 4.52
C ILE A 22 -15.93 7.07 3.87
N ILE A 23 -16.99 7.15 4.68
CA ILE A 23 -18.35 7.50 4.26
C ILE A 23 -18.79 8.68 5.12
N ASP A 24 -19.16 9.79 4.49
CA ASP A 24 -19.59 11.03 5.17
C ASP A 24 -18.59 11.50 6.24
N GLY A 25 -17.28 11.39 5.94
CA GLY A 25 -16.19 11.74 6.86
C GLY A 25 -15.96 10.72 7.99
N VAL A 26 -16.82 9.71 8.13
CA VAL A 26 -16.68 8.65 9.14
C VAL A 26 -15.92 7.47 8.55
N ARG A 27 -14.81 7.15 9.19
CA ARG A 27 -13.98 5.99 8.85
C ARG A 27 -14.69 4.69 9.25
N LYS A 28 -14.78 3.73 8.33
CA LYS A 28 -15.48 2.44 8.51
C LYS A 28 -14.57 1.25 8.78
N SER A 29 -13.26 1.40 8.52
CA SER A 29 -12.24 0.41 8.86
C SER A 29 -11.02 1.14 9.42
N ASP A 30 -10.40 0.60 10.47
CA ASP A 30 -9.28 1.23 11.17
C ASP A 30 -8.09 1.53 10.25
N THR A 31 -7.90 0.70 9.23
CA THR A 31 -6.83 0.82 8.22
C THR A 31 -7.28 0.22 6.89
N SER A 32 -6.41 0.21 5.90
CA SER A 32 -6.64 -0.40 4.59
C SER A 32 -5.38 -1.10 4.08
N VAL A 33 -5.53 -1.98 3.08
CA VAL A 33 -4.38 -2.62 2.41
C VAL A 33 -3.41 -1.55 1.88
N GLU A 34 -3.93 -0.51 1.23
CA GLU A 34 -3.16 0.64 0.77
C GLU A 34 -2.32 1.27 1.90
N GLU A 35 -2.93 1.61 3.03
CA GLU A 35 -2.23 2.28 4.13
C GLU A 35 -1.19 1.36 4.79
N LEU A 36 -1.52 0.08 4.99
CA LEU A 36 -0.59 -0.90 5.56
C LEU A 36 0.66 -1.08 4.70
N ILE A 37 0.54 -0.98 3.38
CA ILE A 37 1.66 -1.09 2.45
C ILE A 37 2.40 0.25 2.31
N ALA A 38 1.67 1.33 2.06
CA ALA A 38 2.26 2.59 1.65
C ALA A 38 2.81 3.40 2.82
N LEU A 39 2.18 3.40 3.99
CA LEU A 39 2.60 4.27 5.10
C LEU A 39 4.01 3.96 5.66
N PRO A 40 4.41 2.69 5.88
CA PRO A 40 5.78 2.39 6.31
C PRO A 40 6.82 2.87 5.30
N ILE A 41 6.52 2.71 4.01
CA ILE A 41 7.44 3.04 2.91
C ILE A 41 7.45 4.54 2.66
N ASN A 42 6.34 5.23 2.87
CA ASN A 42 6.28 6.67 2.72
C ASN A 42 7.22 7.38 3.71
N LYS A 43 7.46 6.81 4.89
CA LYS A 43 8.45 7.30 5.85
C LYS A 43 9.89 7.14 5.33
N LEU A 44 10.19 6.02 4.68
CA LEU A 44 11.50 5.78 4.05
C LEU A 44 11.71 6.69 2.83
N VAL A 45 10.70 6.78 1.97
CA VAL A 45 10.79 7.56 0.73
C VAL A 45 10.70 9.06 0.99
N THR A 46 10.13 9.46 2.12
CA THR A 46 9.87 10.86 2.49
C THR A 46 9.14 11.60 1.37
N SER A 47 8.02 11.03 0.92
CA SER A 47 7.19 11.60 -0.13
C SER A 47 6.00 12.37 0.46
N LYS A 48 5.54 13.42 -0.24
CA LYS A 48 4.39 14.21 0.20
C LYS A 48 3.06 13.49 0.00
N CYS A 49 2.98 12.68 -1.05
CA CYS A 49 1.77 11.92 -1.38
C CYS A 49 2.13 10.66 -2.17
N HIS A 50 1.26 9.66 -2.03
CA HIS A 50 1.33 8.42 -2.80
C HIS A 50 0.01 8.14 -3.52
N VAL A 51 0.07 7.34 -4.57
CA VAL A 51 -1.11 6.78 -5.26
C VAL A 51 -0.98 5.27 -5.28
N PHE A 52 -1.98 4.58 -4.73
CA PHE A 52 -2.06 3.12 -4.75
C PHE A 52 -2.87 2.65 -5.97
N LEU A 53 -2.30 1.70 -6.71
CA LEU A 53 -2.88 1.10 -7.90
C LEU A 53 -2.83 -0.42 -7.74
N SER A 54 -3.92 -1.12 -8.02
CA SER A 54 -3.96 -2.59 -7.95
C SER A 54 -4.55 -3.21 -9.20
N SER A 55 -4.09 -4.42 -9.53
CA SER A 55 -4.69 -5.22 -10.61
C SER A 55 -6.00 -5.84 -10.13
N GLY A 56 -7.06 -5.03 -10.15
CA GLY A 56 -8.39 -5.37 -9.63
C GLY A 56 -8.57 -5.05 -8.13
N ARG A 57 -9.73 -5.44 -7.60
CA ARG A 57 -10.16 -5.17 -6.22
C ARG A 57 -10.92 -6.35 -5.63
N GLU A 58 -10.93 -6.45 -4.31
CA GLU A 58 -11.77 -7.38 -3.56
C GLU A 58 -12.63 -6.64 -2.53
N ASP A 59 -13.73 -7.27 -2.13
CA ASP A 59 -14.60 -6.79 -1.07
C ASP A 59 -13.93 -6.88 0.30
N VAL A 60 -14.47 -6.14 1.28
CA VAL A 60 -13.91 -6.03 2.64
C VAL A 60 -13.79 -7.40 3.32
N ASP A 61 -14.76 -8.29 3.10
CA ASP A 61 -14.84 -9.63 3.68
C ASP A 61 -14.17 -10.73 2.85
N VAL A 62 -13.60 -10.38 1.69
CA VAL A 62 -12.87 -11.30 0.81
C VAL A 62 -11.38 -11.31 1.13
N ARG A 63 -10.80 -12.51 1.18
CA ARG A 63 -9.35 -12.74 1.37
C ARG A 63 -8.63 -12.89 0.03
N THR A 64 -7.39 -12.42 -0.01
CA THR A 64 -6.49 -12.57 -1.16
C THR A 64 -5.32 -13.47 -0.75
N LEU A 65 -5.29 -14.70 -1.25
CA LEU A 65 -4.34 -15.76 -0.84
C LEU A 65 -3.40 -16.15 -1.99
N GLY A 66 -2.65 -17.24 -1.82
CA GLY A 66 -1.69 -17.73 -2.81
C GLY A 66 -0.59 -16.70 -3.07
N LEU A 67 -0.25 -16.48 -4.34
CA LEU A 67 0.75 -15.48 -4.75
C LEU A 67 0.32 -14.02 -4.47
N GLY A 68 -0.90 -13.76 -4.00
CA GLY A 68 -1.38 -12.42 -3.71
C GLY A 68 -1.82 -11.63 -4.95
N ARG A 69 -2.30 -10.40 -4.76
CA ARG A 69 -2.73 -9.50 -5.85
C ARG A 69 -1.60 -8.51 -6.21
N PRO A 70 -1.28 -8.31 -7.50
CA PRO A 70 -0.33 -7.28 -7.93
C PRO A 70 -0.80 -5.86 -7.58
N PHE A 71 0.13 -5.03 -7.14
CA PHE A 71 -0.09 -3.61 -6.92
C PHE A 71 1.15 -2.78 -7.29
N VAL A 72 0.92 -1.48 -7.45
CA VAL A 72 1.94 -0.44 -7.59
C VAL A 72 1.62 0.70 -6.62
N VAL A 73 2.64 1.23 -5.95
CA VAL A 73 2.55 2.51 -5.23
C VAL A 73 3.43 3.53 -5.92
N GLU A 74 2.81 4.61 -6.40
CA GLU A 74 3.49 5.76 -6.96
C GLU A 74 3.76 6.78 -5.85
N PHE A 75 5.01 6.96 -5.44
CA PHE A 75 5.43 8.02 -4.53
C PHE A 75 5.80 9.27 -5.31
N ARG A 76 5.12 10.40 -5.02
CA ARG A 76 5.29 11.66 -5.74
C ARG A 76 6.14 12.65 -4.94
N GLN A 77 6.98 13.38 -5.66
CA GLN A 77 7.91 14.36 -5.09
C GLN A 77 8.76 13.78 -3.95
N PRO A 78 9.47 12.65 -4.16
CA PRO A 78 10.32 12.08 -3.13
C PRO A 78 11.53 12.98 -2.89
N SER A 79 11.96 13.11 -1.63
CA SER A 79 13.16 13.90 -1.29
C SER A 79 14.46 13.15 -1.59
N ARG A 80 14.40 11.82 -1.70
CA ARG A 80 15.50 10.92 -2.03
C ARG A 80 15.08 10.01 -3.18
N ILE A 81 16.01 9.65 -4.08
CA ILE A 81 15.71 8.79 -5.24
C ILE A 81 16.65 7.58 -5.39
N LEU A 82 17.72 7.55 -4.60
CA LEU A 82 18.64 6.42 -4.53
C LEU A 82 18.40 5.68 -3.22
N TYR A 83 18.32 4.37 -3.30
CA TYR A 83 18.00 3.48 -2.19
C TYR A 83 18.82 2.21 -2.32
N ASP A 84 19.23 1.66 -1.19
CA ASP A 84 19.76 0.30 -1.15
C ASP A 84 18.57 -0.68 -1.12
N PRO A 85 18.59 -1.77 -1.93
CA PRO A 85 17.55 -2.80 -1.87
C PRO A 85 17.27 -3.34 -0.46
N GLU A 86 18.28 -3.40 0.41
CA GLU A 86 18.13 -3.85 1.81
C GLU A 86 17.16 -2.98 2.63
N GLU A 87 17.06 -1.69 2.32
CA GLU A 87 16.15 -0.77 3.00
C GLU A 87 14.68 -1.16 2.78
N PHE A 88 14.34 -1.66 1.58
CA PHE A 88 12.99 -2.12 1.26
C PHE A 88 12.74 -3.55 1.72
N LEU A 89 13.75 -4.42 1.65
CA LEU A 89 13.66 -5.79 2.16
C LEU A 89 13.39 -5.82 3.66
N ALA A 90 13.95 -4.87 4.42
CA ALA A 90 13.67 -4.74 5.84
C ALA A 90 12.19 -4.41 6.15
N ILE A 91 11.51 -3.68 5.26
CA ILE A 91 10.09 -3.30 5.43
C ILE A 91 9.14 -4.43 5.04
N GLN A 92 9.52 -5.28 4.09
CA GLN A 92 8.67 -6.36 3.59
C GLN A 92 8.46 -7.52 4.59
N ARG A 93 9.23 -7.57 5.69
CA ARG A 93 9.23 -8.68 6.66
C ARG A 93 7.96 -8.77 7.50
#